data_AF-A0A5B7BBK8-F1
#
_entry.id   AF-A0A5B7BBK8-F1
#
_cell.length_a   1.000
_cell.length_b   1.000
_cell.length_c   1.000
_cell.angle_alpha   90.00
_cell.angle_beta   90.00
_cell.angle_gamma   90.00
#
_symmetry.space_group_name_H-M   'P 1'
#
loop_
_entity.id
_entity.type
_entity.pdbx_description
1 polymer ?
#
loop_
_entity_poly.entity_id
_entity_poly.type
_entity_poly.pdbx_seq_one_letter_code
_entity_poly.pdbx_strand_id
1 'polypeptide(L)'
;ADGIMGLGRGHLSVVDQLVDRGVINDSFSLCYGGMDVGGGAMVLGGISPPADMVFTHSDPVRSPYYNIDLKEIHVAGKRLSLNPGVFDGKHGTILDSGTTYAYLPEAAFVAFKDAIMKELHSLKRIHGPDPNYNDICFSGAGSDVSQISKTFPAVDMVFGNGQNLSLSPENYLFQHSKVHGAYCLGILQNGIDPTTLLGGIIVRNTLVMYDREHEKIGFWKTNCSELLERLHIFGAPPPVPSDLDRTNSTTDMPPSLAPRPPQGVLHGELQVGLITFYMLLSVKYSDLKPHVTELAQFIARELDVNTLQVHLLNFTSKGNDSLTRWTILPAGYADYFSNATAMSIIARLAEHRVQLPDTFGSYQLVEWNIEPPPKRKWWQQHYLVVVVTIIVTLILGLSASWAWFIWRCRQEALSAYKPVDAAVPEQELQPL
;
A
#
# COMPACT_ATOMS: atom_id res chain seq x y z
N ALA A 1 -0.45 2.80 2.50
CA ALA A 1 -0.58 1.42 2.99
C ALA A 1 0.40 0.56 2.21
N ASP A 2 1.28 -0.14 2.91
CA ASP A 2 2.43 -0.84 2.32
C ASP A 2 2.18 -2.34 2.12
N GLY A 3 0.95 -2.78 2.38
CA GLY A 3 0.54 -4.17 2.30
C GLY A 3 -0.93 -4.34 2.68
N ILE A 4 -1.38 -5.59 2.68
CA ILE A 4 -2.74 -5.99 3.06
C ILE A 4 -2.61 -7.09 4.12
N MET A 5 -3.31 -6.90 5.24
CA MET A 5 -3.46 -7.93 6.27
C MET A 5 -4.74 -8.71 5.99
N GLY A 6 -4.61 -9.89 5.38
CA GLY A 6 -5.74 -10.79 5.13
C GLY A 6 -6.23 -11.42 6.44
N LEU A 7 -7.49 -11.15 6.80
CA LEU A 7 -8.16 -11.71 7.97
C LEU A 7 -9.11 -12.86 7.63
N GLY A 8 -9.22 -13.22 6.33
CA GLY A 8 -10.13 -14.27 5.85
C GLY A 8 -9.79 -15.67 6.41
N ARG A 9 -10.62 -16.66 6.08
CA ARG A 9 -10.42 -18.03 6.54
C ARG A 9 -9.39 -18.73 5.66
N GLY A 10 -8.23 -19.07 6.23
CA GLY A 10 -7.21 -19.86 5.53
C GLY A 10 -5.86 -19.85 6.25
N HIS A 11 -5.11 -20.94 6.11
CA HIS A 11 -3.84 -21.18 6.83
C HIS A 11 -2.76 -20.09 6.69
N LEU A 12 -2.84 -19.23 5.67
CA LEU A 12 -1.92 -18.09 5.49
C LEU A 12 -2.44 -16.78 6.11
N SER A 13 -3.68 -16.75 6.60
CA SER A 13 -4.22 -15.58 7.30
C SER A 13 -3.45 -15.35 8.60
N VAL A 14 -3.36 -14.09 9.02
CA VAL A 14 -2.72 -13.76 10.30
C VAL A 14 -3.49 -14.36 11.48
N VAL A 15 -4.82 -14.47 11.37
CA VAL A 15 -5.68 -15.00 12.43
C VAL A 15 -5.42 -16.49 12.61
N ASP A 16 -5.43 -17.27 11.52
CA ASP A 16 -5.14 -18.71 11.56
C ASP A 16 -3.74 -18.98 12.13
N GLN A 17 -2.71 -18.24 11.69
CA GLN A 17 -1.35 -18.41 12.21
C GLN A 17 -1.21 -18.08 13.71
N LEU A 18 -1.97 -17.12 14.24
CA LEU A 18 -1.94 -16.77 15.66
C LEU A 18 -2.72 -17.78 16.51
N VAL A 19 -3.86 -18.29 15.99
CA VAL A 19 -4.66 -19.34 16.62
C VAL A 19 -3.90 -20.66 16.68
N ASP A 20 -3.26 -21.07 15.58
CA ASP A 20 -2.45 -22.31 15.50
C ASP A 20 -1.29 -22.32 16.50
N ARG A 21 -0.78 -21.14 16.85
CA ARG A 21 0.29 -20.95 17.85
C ARG A 21 -0.23 -20.75 19.27
N GLY A 22 -1.55 -20.76 19.48
CA GLY A 22 -2.18 -20.54 20.77
C GLY A 22 -1.98 -19.12 21.34
N VAL A 23 -1.74 -18.13 20.48
CA VAL A 23 -1.50 -16.73 20.91
C VAL A 23 -2.82 -16.01 21.19
N ILE A 24 -3.86 -16.33 20.43
CA ILE A 24 -5.20 -15.76 20.56
C ILE A 24 -6.27 -16.86 20.47
N ASN A 25 -7.45 -16.63 21.05
CA ASN A 25 -8.65 -17.41 20.73
C ASN A 25 -9.02 -17.26 19.24
N ASP A 26 -9.79 -18.22 18.70
CA ASP A 26 -10.25 -18.21 17.30
C ASP A 26 -11.37 -17.18 17.07
N SER A 27 -11.01 -15.91 17.26
CA SER A 27 -11.88 -14.75 17.16
C SER A 27 -11.06 -13.49 16.95
N PHE A 28 -11.67 -12.46 16.36
CA PHE A 28 -11.16 -11.09 16.35
C PHE A 28 -12.31 -10.10 16.24
N SER A 29 -12.04 -8.81 16.39
CA SER A 29 -13.06 -7.77 16.23
C SER A 29 -12.52 -6.53 15.52
N LEU A 30 -13.39 -5.86 14.76
CA LEU A 30 -13.11 -4.60 14.05
C LEU A 30 -14.14 -3.55 14.44
N CYS A 31 -13.71 -2.31 14.63
CA CYS A 31 -14.61 -1.19 14.90
C CYS A 31 -14.14 0.02 14.08
N TYR A 32 -14.93 0.44 13.11
CA TYR A 32 -14.61 1.58 12.24
C TYR A 32 -15.17 2.88 12.82
N GLY A 33 -14.38 3.96 12.76
CA GLY A 33 -14.86 5.29 13.09
C GLY A 33 -16.09 5.71 12.27
N GLY A 34 -16.82 6.69 12.79
CA GLY A 34 -18.01 7.27 12.16
C GLY A 34 -17.73 8.04 10.86
N MET A 35 -18.77 8.61 10.28
CA MET A 35 -18.63 9.39 9.03
C MET A 35 -17.68 10.59 9.15
N ASP A 36 -17.68 11.28 10.30
CA ASP A 36 -16.84 12.46 10.56
C ASP A 36 -15.59 12.14 11.40
N VAL A 37 -15.43 10.89 11.82
CA VAL A 37 -14.36 10.50 12.75
C VAL A 37 -13.56 9.37 12.13
N GLY A 38 -12.31 9.68 11.76
CA GLY A 38 -11.38 8.67 11.27
C GLY A 38 -10.91 7.70 12.35
N GLY A 39 -10.17 6.68 11.92
CA GLY A 39 -9.59 5.67 12.82
C GLY A 39 -10.57 4.55 13.15
N GLY A 40 -10.37 3.94 14.31
CA GLY A 40 -11.05 2.74 14.73
C GLY A 40 -10.16 1.87 15.61
N ALA A 41 -10.60 0.65 15.85
CA ALA A 41 -9.87 -0.33 16.63
C ALA A 41 -9.96 -1.73 16.02
N MET A 42 -8.92 -2.50 16.23
CA MET A 42 -8.87 -3.94 15.96
C MET A 42 -8.49 -4.65 17.24
N VAL A 43 -9.22 -5.70 17.58
CA VAL A 43 -8.89 -6.60 18.69
C VAL A 43 -8.60 -7.97 18.09
N LEU A 44 -7.40 -8.51 18.35
CA LEU A 44 -7.05 -9.88 17.99
C LEU A 44 -7.31 -10.79 19.19
N GLY A 45 -8.12 -11.83 19.00
CA GLY A 45 -8.60 -12.70 20.06
C GLY A 45 -10.06 -12.46 20.44
N GLY A 46 -10.52 -13.23 21.43
CA GLY A 46 -11.88 -13.16 21.95
C GLY A 46 -12.04 -12.02 22.95
N ILE A 47 -13.20 -11.37 22.91
CA ILE A 47 -13.67 -10.44 23.95
C ILE A 47 -15.01 -10.94 24.47
N SER A 48 -15.36 -10.58 25.70
CA SER A 48 -16.70 -10.85 26.21
C SER A 48 -17.70 -10.00 25.41
N PRO A 49 -18.71 -10.61 24.76
CA PRO A 49 -19.65 -9.86 23.95
C PRO A 49 -20.52 -8.97 24.85
N PRO A 50 -20.71 -7.69 24.50
CA PRO A 50 -21.67 -6.81 25.17
C PRO A 50 -23.09 -7.39 25.14
N ALA A 51 -23.89 -7.06 26.16
CA ALA A 51 -25.22 -7.65 26.37
C ALA A 51 -26.22 -7.37 25.22
N ASP A 52 -26.05 -6.24 24.53
CA ASP A 52 -26.87 -5.76 23.42
C ASP A 52 -26.28 -6.07 22.03
N MET A 53 -25.22 -6.88 21.97
CA MET A 53 -24.67 -7.37 20.71
C MET A 53 -25.66 -8.35 20.03
N VAL A 54 -25.93 -8.12 18.75
CA VAL A 54 -26.77 -9.01 17.93
C VAL A 54 -25.89 -9.96 17.12
N PHE A 55 -26.35 -11.19 16.90
CA PHE A 55 -25.58 -12.23 16.24
C PHE A 55 -26.26 -12.75 14.98
N THR A 56 -25.44 -13.22 14.04
CA THR A 56 -25.88 -13.94 12.85
C THR A 56 -24.92 -15.08 12.56
N HIS A 57 -25.43 -16.16 11.96
CA HIS A 57 -24.60 -17.30 11.60
C HIS A 57 -23.65 -16.93 10.44
N SER A 58 -22.43 -17.46 10.51
CA SER A 58 -21.41 -17.37 9.48
C SER A 58 -21.05 -18.78 9.04
N ASP A 59 -21.20 -19.08 7.75
CA ASP A 59 -21.07 -20.43 7.20
C ASP A 59 -19.66 -20.59 6.57
N PRO A 60 -18.70 -21.20 7.28
CA PRO A 60 -17.34 -21.37 6.76
C PRO A 60 -17.27 -22.30 5.54
N VAL A 61 -18.28 -23.15 5.32
CA VAL A 61 -18.31 -24.09 4.19
C VAL A 61 -18.68 -23.37 2.90
N ARG A 62 -19.50 -22.31 3.00
CA ARG A 62 -19.95 -21.55 1.84
C ARG A 62 -18.81 -20.88 1.07
N SER A 63 -17.87 -20.28 1.78
CA SER A 63 -16.76 -19.53 1.18
C SER A 63 -15.66 -19.25 2.20
N PRO A 64 -14.43 -18.92 1.76
CA PRO A 64 -13.37 -18.46 2.67
C PRO A 64 -13.63 -17.06 3.28
N TYR A 65 -14.70 -16.39 2.86
CA TYR A 65 -15.10 -15.08 3.36
C TYR A 65 -16.02 -15.20 4.58
N TYR A 66 -16.14 -14.11 5.34
CA TYR A 66 -17.12 -14.03 6.42
C TYR A 66 -18.47 -13.66 5.86
N ASN A 67 -19.36 -14.64 5.76
CA ASN A 67 -20.74 -14.40 5.38
C ASN A 67 -21.61 -14.10 6.61
N ILE A 68 -22.72 -13.41 6.35
CA ILE A 68 -23.82 -13.23 7.27
C ILE A 68 -25.12 -13.74 6.64
N ASP A 69 -26.01 -14.29 7.45
CA ASP A 69 -27.28 -14.83 6.99
C ASP A 69 -28.36 -13.72 6.86
N LEU A 70 -28.16 -12.80 5.93
CA LEU A 70 -29.10 -11.71 5.62
C LEU A 70 -30.32 -12.25 4.87
N LYS A 71 -31.53 -11.96 5.36
CA LYS A 71 -32.79 -12.38 4.72
C LYS A 71 -33.65 -11.22 4.26
N GLU A 72 -33.64 -10.10 4.97
CA GLU A 72 -34.49 -8.96 4.64
C GLU A 72 -33.76 -7.64 4.85
N ILE A 73 -34.14 -6.64 4.07
CA ILE A 73 -33.81 -5.25 4.32
C ILE A 73 -35.12 -4.50 4.52
N HIS A 74 -35.20 -3.68 5.57
CA HIS A 74 -36.34 -2.81 5.84
C HIS A 74 -35.88 -1.36 5.68
N VAL A 75 -36.71 -0.53 5.07
CA VAL A 75 -36.48 0.92 4.91
C VAL A 75 -37.65 1.64 5.55
N ALA A 76 -37.38 2.56 6.49
CA ALA A 76 -38.40 3.24 7.28
C ALA A 76 -39.39 2.25 7.95
N GLY A 77 -38.88 1.13 8.47
CA GLY A 77 -39.65 0.07 9.11
C GLY A 77 -40.50 -0.78 8.16
N LYS A 78 -40.39 -0.60 6.85
CA LYS A 78 -41.11 -1.40 5.84
C LYS A 78 -40.15 -2.36 5.16
N ARG A 79 -40.47 -3.64 5.21
CA ARG A 79 -39.76 -4.70 4.48
C ARG A 79 -39.78 -4.44 2.97
N LEU A 80 -38.61 -4.57 2.32
CA LEU A 80 -38.53 -4.57 0.86
C LEU A 80 -39.23 -5.82 0.27
N SER A 81 -40.04 -5.63 -0.77
CA SER A 81 -40.77 -6.72 -1.43
C SER A 81 -39.85 -7.56 -2.31
N LEU A 82 -39.00 -8.38 -1.70
CA LEU A 82 -38.00 -9.23 -2.33
C LEU A 82 -38.13 -10.68 -1.85
N ASN A 83 -37.78 -11.62 -2.73
CA ASN A 83 -37.55 -13.00 -2.30
C ASN A 83 -36.28 -13.03 -1.43
N PRO A 84 -36.31 -13.58 -0.19
CA PRO A 84 -35.13 -13.66 0.67
C PRO A 84 -33.90 -14.31 0.01
N GLY A 85 -34.13 -15.26 -0.90
CA GLY A 85 -33.06 -15.93 -1.64
C GLY A 85 -32.23 -15.00 -2.55
N VAL A 86 -32.64 -13.74 -2.75
CA VAL A 86 -31.84 -12.74 -3.47
C VAL A 86 -30.48 -12.49 -2.80
N PHE A 87 -30.40 -12.64 -1.47
CA PHE A 87 -29.17 -12.47 -0.70
C PHE A 87 -28.33 -13.75 -0.60
N ASP A 88 -28.82 -14.85 -1.19
CA ASP A 88 -28.18 -16.17 -1.12
C ASP A 88 -27.36 -16.53 -2.38
N GLY A 89 -27.22 -15.60 -3.34
CA GLY A 89 -26.51 -15.82 -4.59
C GLY A 89 -24.98 -15.97 -4.44
N LYS A 90 -24.39 -16.95 -5.13
CA LYS A 90 -22.93 -17.25 -5.13
C LYS A 90 -22.37 -17.39 -3.71
N HIS A 91 -21.70 -16.37 -3.18
CA HIS A 91 -21.17 -16.37 -1.80
C HIS A 91 -22.12 -15.75 -0.76
N GLY A 92 -23.30 -15.30 -1.21
CA GLY A 92 -24.33 -14.61 -0.45
C GLY A 92 -23.91 -13.25 0.05
N THR A 93 -24.14 -12.98 1.32
CA THR A 93 -23.81 -11.69 1.94
C THR A 93 -22.49 -11.78 2.67
N ILE A 94 -21.44 -11.20 2.07
CA ILE A 94 -20.08 -11.14 2.63
C ILE A 94 -19.88 -9.82 3.36
N LEU A 95 -19.23 -9.86 4.52
CA LEU A 95 -18.64 -8.70 5.16
C LEU A 95 -17.16 -8.56 4.76
N ASP A 96 -16.82 -7.45 4.11
CA ASP A 96 -15.49 -7.22 3.55
C ASP A 96 -14.91 -5.88 4.02
N SER A 97 -13.94 -5.97 4.93
CA SER A 97 -13.17 -4.84 5.44
C SER A 97 -12.33 -4.12 4.37
N GLY A 98 -12.02 -4.78 3.26
CA GLY A 98 -11.23 -4.24 2.16
C GLY A 98 -12.05 -3.39 1.17
N THR A 99 -13.38 -3.37 1.33
CA THR A 99 -14.29 -2.62 0.46
C THR A 99 -14.89 -1.42 1.20
N THR A 100 -14.89 -0.25 0.54
CA THR A 100 -15.44 0.99 1.13
C THR A 100 -16.97 0.96 1.23
N TYR A 101 -17.64 0.71 0.10
CA TYR A 101 -19.10 0.79 -0.05
C TYR A 101 -19.78 -0.58 0.06
N ALA A 102 -21.10 -0.61 0.12
CA ALA A 102 -21.84 -1.85 -0.04
C ALA A 102 -22.32 -2.03 -1.48
N TYR A 103 -22.41 -3.28 -1.92
CA TYR A 103 -22.87 -3.66 -3.25
C TYR A 103 -23.97 -4.72 -3.11
N LEU A 104 -25.16 -4.41 -3.60
CA LEU A 104 -26.30 -5.33 -3.59
C LEU A 104 -26.52 -5.92 -5.00
N PRO A 105 -27.06 -7.15 -5.10
CA PRO A 105 -27.59 -7.68 -6.34
C PRO A 105 -28.63 -6.72 -6.94
N GLU A 106 -28.75 -6.69 -8.26
CA GLU A 106 -29.55 -5.71 -8.99
C GLU A 106 -30.98 -5.54 -8.44
N ALA A 107 -31.72 -6.64 -8.25
CA ALA A 107 -33.09 -6.59 -7.74
C ALA A 107 -33.16 -5.96 -6.34
N ALA A 108 -32.20 -6.29 -5.46
CA ALA A 108 -32.14 -5.73 -4.12
C ALA A 108 -31.73 -4.25 -4.13
N PHE A 109 -30.76 -3.87 -4.96
CA PHE A 109 -30.35 -2.47 -5.13
C PHE A 109 -31.50 -1.59 -5.64
N VAL A 110 -32.22 -2.04 -6.66
CA VAL A 110 -33.35 -1.28 -7.24
C VAL A 110 -34.43 -1.07 -6.18
N ALA A 111 -34.84 -2.13 -5.48
CA ALA A 111 -35.85 -2.04 -4.42
C ALA A 111 -35.39 -1.13 -3.25
N PHE A 112 -34.12 -1.24 -2.84
CA PHE A 112 -33.55 -0.40 -1.79
C PHE A 112 -33.55 1.08 -2.20
N LYS A 113 -33.00 1.39 -3.37
CA LYS A 113 -32.93 2.74 -3.92
C LYS A 113 -34.32 3.35 -4.02
N ASP A 114 -35.29 2.64 -4.59
CA ASP A 114 -36.65 3.16 -4.77
C ASP A 114 -37.35 3.40 -3.43
N ALA A 115 -37.13 2.53 -2.43
CA ALA A 115 -37.64 2.72 -1.08
C ALA A 115 -37.02 3.93 -0.38
N ILE A 116 -35.70 4.14 -0.49
CA ILE A 116 -35.05 5.35 0.05
C ILE A 116 -35.58 6.60 -0.64
N MET A 117 -35.58 6.63 -1.98
CA MET A 117 -36.06 7.78 -2.76
C MET A 117 -37.49 8.17 -2.40
N LYS A 118 -38.33 7.20 -2.06
CA LYS A 118 -39.72 7.44 -1.65
C LYS A 118 -39.84 8.19 -0.34
N GLU A 119 -38.88 8.04 0.58
CA GLU A 119 -38.90 8.71 1.89
C GLU A 119 -38.22 10.11 1.82
N LEU A 120 -37.55 10.46 0.72
CA LEU A 120 -36.82 11.73 0.54
C LEU A 120 -37.64 12.78 -0.22
N HIS A 121 -38.64 13.35 0.44
CA HIS A 121 -39.57 14.31 -0.21
C HIS A 121 -39.05 15.75 -0.36
N SER A 122 -38.12 16.18 0.48
CA SER A 122 -37.65 17.58 0.56
C SER A 122 -36.27 17.81 -0.07
N LEU A 123 -35.56 16.75 -0.44
CA LEU A 123 -34.20 16.84 -0.92
C LEU A 123 -34.12 16.98 -2.44
N LYS A 124 -33.16 17.79 -2.90
CA LYS A 124 -32.88 17.94 -4.34
C LYS A 124 -31.84 16.90 -4.77
N ARG A 125 -32.16 16.07 -5.76
CA ARG A 125 -31.19 15.18 -6.39
C ARG A 125 -30.13 15.98 -7.15
N ILE A 126 -28.86 15.63 -6.96
CA ILE A 126 -27.71 16.25 -7.63
C ILE A 126 -26.78 15.16 -8.21
N HIS A 127 -25.85 15.57 -9.06
CA HIS A 127 -24.79 14.69 -9.55
C HIS A 127 -23.80 14.35 -8.43
N GLY A 128 -23.06 13.26 -8.60
CA GLY A 128 -21.96 12.88 -7.72
C GLY A 128 -20.75 13.80 -7.82
N PRO A 129 -19.81 13.68 -6.87
CA PRO A 129 -18.60 14.49 -6.84
C PRO A 129 -17.68 14.15 -8.02
N ASP A 130 -17.64 12.90 -8.48
CA ASP A 130 -16.91 12.49 -9.67
C ASP A 130 -17.89 12.22 -10.82
N PRO A 131 -17.83 12.99 -11.93
CA PRO A 131 -18.77 12.83 -13.05
C PRO A 131 -18.59 11.51 -13.82
N ASN A 132 -17.51 10.76 -13.59
CA ASN A 132 -17.29 9.44 -14.21
C ASN A 132 -18.15 8.35 -13.57
N TYR A 133 -18.68 8.60 -12.36
CA TYR A 133 -19.55 7.67 -11.64
C TYR A 133 -20.98 8.20 -11.59
N ASN A 134 -21.94 7.28 -11.66
CA ASN A 134 -23.36 7.62 -11.61
C ASN A 134 -23.90 7.52 -10.17
N ASP A 135 -23.27 8.28 -9.25
CA ASP A 135 -23.67 8.29 -7.85
C ASP A 135 -25.06 8.92 -7.67
N ILE A 136 -25.81 8.41 -6.70
CA ILE A 136 -27.13 8.93 -6.33
C ILE A 136 -26.96 9.85 -5.13
N CYS A 137 -26.97 11.16 -5.37
CA CYS A 137 -26.69 12.18 -4.37
C CYS A 137 -27.84 13.16 -4.18
N PHE A 138 -27.91 13.75 -2.99
CA PHE A 138 -28.95 14.65 -2.54
C PHE A 138 -28.35 15.85 -1.82
N SER A 139 -28.79 17.06 -2.18
CA SER A 139 -28.44 18.31 -1.51
C SER A 139 -29.60 18.81 -0.63
N GLY A 140 -29.26 19.51 0.44
CA GLY A 140 -30.22 20.19 1.32
C GLY A 140 -30.50 19.45 2.63
N ALA A 141 -29.69 18.45 2.98
CA ALA A 141 -29.84 17.68 4.22
C ALA A 141 -29.24 18.38 5.45
N GLY A 142 -28.44 19.44 5.26
CA GLY A 142 -27.60 20.05 6.30
C GLY A 142 -26.23 19.36 6.40
N SER A 143 -25.27 19.99 7.06
CA SER A 143 -23.90 19.46 7.19
C SER A 143 -23.62 18.74 8.50
N ASP A 144 -24.50 18.90 9.49
CA ASP A 144 -24.36 18.27 10.79
C ASP A 144 -24.79 16.81 10.72
N VAL A 145 -23.81 15.89 10.75
CA VAL A 145 -24.02 14.44 10.69
C VAL A 145 -24.89 13.94 11.86
N SER A 146 -24.91 14.62 13.01
CA SER A 146 -25.80 14.23 14.12
C SER A 146 -27.29 14.41 13.80
N GLN A 147 -27.62 15.23 12.80
CA GLN A 147 -28.99 15.59 12.44
C GLN A 147 -29.50 14.88 11.20
N ILE A 148 -28.66 14.16 10.44
CA ILE A 148 -29.06 13.55 9.17
C ILE A 148 -30.14 12.47 9.33
N SER A 149 -30.26 11.88 10.52
CA SER A 149 -31.33 10.94 10.89
C SER A 149 -32.73 11.56 10.89
N LYS A 150 -32.84 12.89 10.94
CA LYS A 150 -34.12 13.61 10.76
C LYS A 150 -34.56 13.70 9.31
N THR A 151 -33.63 13.50 8.38
CA THR A 151 -33.81 13.72 6.94
C THR A 151 -33.86 12.39 6.18
N PHE A 152 -33.01 11.45 6.55
CA PHE A 152 -32.91 10.14 5.89
C PHE A 152 -33.46 9.02 6.79
N PRO A 153 -34.14 8.02 6.21
CA PRO A 153 -34.83 6.98 6.99
C PRO A 153 -33.87 6.02 7.71
N ALA A 154 -34.33 5.36 8.77
CA ALA A 154 -33.61 4.20 9.29
C ALA A 154 -33.69 3.03 8.30
N VAL A 155 -32.64 2.21 8.28
CA VAL A 155 -32.55 0.97 7.49
C VAL A 155 -32.24 -0.17 8.43
N ASP A 156 -32.93 -1.30 8.33
CA ASP A 156 -32.64 -2.48 9.13
C ASP A 156 -32.25 -3.65 8.22
N MET A 157 -31.18 -4.36 8.59
CA MET A 157 -30.79 -5.63 7.99
C MET A 157 -31.23 -6.76 8.92
N VAL A 158 -32.17 -7.60 8.47
CA VAL A 158 -32.75 -8.69 9.27
C VAL A 158 -32.12 -10.01 8.89
N PHE A 159 -31.64 -10.73 9.90
CA PHE A 159 -30.94 -12.01 9.76
C PHE A 159 -31.91 -13.19 9.84
N GLY A 160 -31.48 -14.38 9.42
CA GLY A 160 -32.32 -15.59 9.42
C GLY A 160 -32.78 -16.06 10.80
N ASN A 161 -32.12 -15.64 11.88
CA ASN A 161 -32.56 -15.87 13.26
C ASN A 161 -33.57 -14.82 13.78
N GLY A 162 -33.98 -13.86 12.94
CA GLY A 162 -34.92 -12.80 13.28
C GLY A 162 -34.32 -11.61 14.03
N GLN A 163 -33.03 -11.64 14.40
CA GLN A 163 -32.34 -10.45 14.90
C GLN A 163 -32.06 -9.47 13.75
N ASN A 164 -31.87 -8.20 14.08
CA ASN A 164 -31.58 -7.16 13.09
C ASN A 164 -30.41 -6.27 13.49
N LEU A 165 -29.67 -5.81 12.48
CA LEU A 165 -28.72 -4.71 12.57
C LEU A 165 -29.39 -3.43 12.05
N SER A 166 -29.67 -2.50 12.95
CA SER A 166 -30.17 -1.17 12.58
C SER A 166 -29.03 -0.29 12.08
N LEU A 167 -29.22 0.31 10.91
CA LEU A 167 -28.29 1.19 10.22
C LEU A 167 -28.81 2.62 10.30
N SER A 168 -27.95 3.50 10.85
CA SER A 168 -28.16 4.94 10.77
C SER A 168 -27.75 5.46 9.39
N PRO A 169 -28.13 6.69 8.98
CA PRO A 169 -27.78 7.17 7.65
C PRO A 169 -26.27 7.24 7.38
N GLU A 170 -25.42 7.39 8.40
CA GLU A 170 -23.97 7.31 8.20
C GLU A 170 -23.47 5.94 7.73
N ASN A 171 -24.28 4.89 7.92
CA ASN A 171 -23.94 3.53 7.54
C ASN A 171 -24.28 3.19 6.07
N TYR A 172 -25.05 4.04 5.39
CA TYR A 172 -25.40 3.83 3.98
C TYR A 172 -25.23 5.09 3.13
N LEU A 173 -24.74 6.19 3.70
CA LEU A 173 -24.42 7.44 3.00
C LEU A 173 -22.94 7.80 3.13
N PHE A 174 -22.43 8.52 2.13
CA PHE A 174 -21.15 9.23 2.21
C PHE A 174 -21.32 10.71 1.85
N GLN A 175 -20.44 11.57 2.35
CA GLN A 175 -20.49 13.00 2.12
C GLN A 175 -20.08 13.37 0.69
N HIS A 176 -20.79 14.33 0.10
CA HIS A 176 -20.43 14.87 -1.20
C HIS A 176 -19.27 15.86 -1.07
N SER A 177 -18.08 15.49 -1.53
CA SER A 177 -16.84 16.27 -1.33
C SER A 177 -16.85 17.69 -1.92
N LYS A 178 -17.73 17.98 -2.89
CA LYS A 178 -17.81 19.30 -3.56
C LYS A 178 -19.01 20.16 -3.18
N VAL A 179 -20.01 19.61 -2.49
CA VAL A 179 -21.28 20.31 -2.22
C VAL A 179 -21.60 20.13 -0.74
N HIS A 180 -21.45 21.22 0.00
CA HIS A 180 -21.65 21.22 1.45
C HIS A 180 -23.09 20.83 1.82
N GLY A 181 -23.23 19.93 2.80
CA GLY A 181 -24.54 19.42 3.25
C GLY A 181 -25.26 18.57 2.21
N ALA A 182 -24.51 17.95 1.29
CA ALA A 182 -25.01 16.94 0.38
C ALA A 182 -24.40 15.57 0.68
N TYR A 183 -25.20 14.52 0.45
CA TYR A 183 -24.84 13.13 0.73
C TYR A 183 -25.22 12.24 -0.43
N CYS A 184 -24.51 11.13 -0.58
CA CYS A 184 -24.67 10.15 -1.65
C CYS A 184 -24.92 8.77 -1.08
N LEU A 185 -25.71 7.93 -1.76
CA LEU A 185 -25.86 6.52 -1.41
C LEU A 185 -24.51 5.80 -1.54
N GLY A 186 -24.04 5.21 -0.45
CA GLY A 186 -22.90 4.30 -0.42
C GLY A 186 -23.30 2.82 -0.49
N ILE A 187 -24.53 2.55 -0.93
CA ILE A 187 -24.99 1.24 -1.37
C ILE A 187 -25.18 1.32 -2.88
N LEU A 188 -24.52 0.44 -3.62
CA LEU A 188 -24.38 0.44 -5.06
C LEU A 188 -24.87 -0.90 -5.65
N GLN A 189 -25.06 -0.96 -6.97
CA GLN A 189 -25.38 -2.20 -7.67
C GLN A 189 -24.11 -3.03 -7.90
N ASN A 190 -24.16 -4.33 -7.63
CA ASN A 190 -23.05 -5.27 -7.87
C ASN A 190 -22.97 -5.79 -9.32
N GLY A 191 -23.26 -4.94 -10.31
CA GLY A 191 -23.31 -5.34 -11.72
C GLY A 191 -24.14 -6.60 -11.94
N ILE A 192 -23.52 -7.63 -12.54
CA ILE A 192 -24.10 -8.96 -12.79
C ILE A 192 -23.75 -10.00 -11.70
N ASP A 193 -22.93 -9.65 -10.71
CA ASP A 193 -22.55 -10.59 -9.64
C ASP A 193 -23.68 -10.66 -8.61
N PRO A 194 -24.26 -11.85 -8.34
CA PRO A 194 -25.36 -12.01 -7.40
C PRO A 194 -24.92 -12.02 -5.93
N THR A 195 -23.65 -11.80 -5.64
CA THR A 195 -23.11 -11.65 -4.28
C THR A 195 -23.53 -10.31 -3.69
N THR A 196 -23.87 -10.29 -2.41
CA THR A 196 -23.99 -9.06 -1.63
C THR A 196 -22.67 -8.80 -0.91
N LEU A 197 -22.09 -7.62 -1.09
CA LEU A 197 -20.84 -7.22 -0.43
C LEU A 197 -21.12 -6.06 0.52
N LEU A 198 -20.84 -6.25 1.80
CA LEU A 198 -20.99 -5.22 2.82
C LEU A 198 -19.60 -4.68 3.16
N GLY A 199 -19.32 -3.47 2.68
CA GLY A 199 -18.08 -2.76 2.99
C GLY A 199 -18.08 -2.05 4.34
N GLY A 200 -16.97 -1.39 4.65
CA GLY A 200 -16.76 -0.66 5.89
C GLY A 200 -17.82 0.41 6.20
N ILE A 201 -18.48 0.97 5.17
CA ILE A 201 -19.58 1.92 5.36
C ILE A 201 -20.69 1.37 6.26
N ILE A 202 -21.08 0.09 6.08
CA ILE A 202 -22.20 -0.55 6.80
C ILE A 202 -21.92 -0.63 8.31
N VAL A 203 -20.65 -0.72 8.67
CA VAL A 203 -20.18 -1.03 10.04
C VAL A 203 -19.45 0.14 10.71
N ARG A 204 -19.58 1.36 10.19
CA ARG A 204 -19.19 2.58 10.93
C ARG A 204 -19.90 2.64 12.28
N ASN A 205 -19.18 3.06 13.33
CA ASN A 205 -19.66 3.07 14.71
C ASN A 205 -20.35 1.75 15.12
N THR A 206 -19.75 0.64 14.70
CA THR A 206 -20.22 -0.71 14.99
C THR A 206 -19.01 -1.59 15.28
N LEU A 207 -18.95 -2.16 16.48
CA LEU A 207 -18.02 -3.23 16.78
C LEU A 207 -18.55 -4.51 16.13
N VAL A 208 -17.77 -5.04 15.18
CA VAL A 208 -18.02 -6.33 14.55
C VAL A 208 -17.13 -7.36 15.20
N MET A 209 -17.73 -8.37 15.84
CA MET A 209 -17.02 -9.53 16.36
C MET A 209 -17.10 -10.67 15.36
N TYR A 210 -15.94 -11.21 14.98
CA TYR A 210 -15.82 -12.38 14.12
C TYR A 210 -15.49 -13.58 15.01
N ASP A 211 -16.52 -14.23 15.55
CA ASP A 211 -16.39 -15.41 16.42
C ASP A 211 -16.32 -16.65 15.52
N ARG A 212 -15.09 -17.00 15.13
CA ARG A 212 -14.80 -18.08 14.18
C ARG A 212 -15.01 -19.44 14.84
N GLU A 213 -14.68 -19.55 16.13
CA GLU A 213 -14.88 -20.74 16.97
C GLU A 213 -16.35 -21.18 17.00
N HIS A 214 -17.28 -20.23 17.12
CA HIS A 214 -18.72 -20.51 17.20
C HIS A 214 -19.49 -20.18 15.92
N GLU A 215 -18.79 -19.99 14.79
CA GLU A 215 -19.39 -19.78 13.46
C GLU A 215 -20.45 -18.66 13.44
N LYS A 216 -20.15 -17.52 14.08
CA LYS A 216 -21.08 -16.37 14.15
C LYS A 216 -20.38 -15.03 14.04
N ILE A 217 -21.09 -14.05 13.48
CA ILE A 217 -20.68 -12.65 13.47
C ILE A 217 -21.57 -11.88 14.43
N GLY A 218 -20.96 -11.10 15.32
CA GLY A 218 -21.63 -10.22 16.26
C GLY A 218 -21.55 -8.76 15.81
N PHE A 219 -22.61 -7.99 16.01
CA PHE A 219 -22.66 -6.55 15.76
C PHE A 219 -23.11 -5.80 17.00
N TRP A 220 -22.35 -4.78 17.40
CA TRP A 220 -22.70 -3.91 18.51
C TRP A 220 -22.53 -2.45 18.11
N LYS A 221 -23.65 -1.70 18.09
CA LYS A 221 -23.62 -0.25 17.78
C LYS A 221 -22.97 0.51 18.92
N THR A 222 -21.86 1.17 18.64
CA THR A 222 -21.04 1.84 19.65
C THR A 222 -20.17 2.93 19.03
N ASN A 223 -19.78 3.94 19.81
CA ASN A 223 -18.79 4.91 19.37
C ASN A 223 -17.41 4.24 19.35
N CYS A 224 -16.90 3.95 18.15
CA CYS A 224 -15.64 3.23 18.00
C CYS A 224 -14.42 4.04 18.48
N SER A 225 -14.54 5.36 18.62
CA SER A 225 -13.46 6.21 19.17
C SER A 225 -13.28 6.05 20.68
N GLU A 226 -14.31 5.56 21.38
CA GLU A 226 -14.31 5.33 22.83
C GLU A 226 -14.29 3.83 23.18
N LEU A 227 -14.02 2.97 22.18
CA LEU A 227 -14.19 1.53 22.33
C LEU A 227 -13.37 0.95 23.50
N LEU A 228 -12.11 1.38 23.65
CA LEU A 228 -11.20 0.85 24.67
C LEU A 228 -11.72 1.12 26.09
N GLU A 229 -12.23 2.33 26.32
CA GLU A 229 -12.83 2.73 27.60
C GLU A 229 -14.11 1.93 27.88
N ARG A 230 -14.96 1.77 26.85
CA ARG A 230 -16.24 1.05 26.95
C ARG A 230 -16.10 -0.45 27.15
N LEU A 231 -15.04 -1.05 26.61
CA LEU A 231 -14.73 -2.47 26.84
C LEU A 231 -14.03 -2.69 28.20
N HIS A 232 -13.78 -1.64 28.98
CA HIS A 232 -13.04 -1.69 30.25
C HIS A 232 -11.67 -2.37 30.11
N ILE A 233 -11.03 -2.26 28.94
CA ILE A 233 -9.69 -2.83 28.69
C ILE A 233 -8.65 -1.85 29.23
N PHE A 234 -8.62 -1.67 30.54
CA PHE A 234 -7.49 -1.07 31.25
C PHE A 234 -6.54 -2.18 31.66
N GLY A 235 -5.66 -2.58 30.75
CA GLY A 235 -4.79 -3.73 31.03
C GLY A 235 -3.84 -4.14 29.91
N ALA A 236 -3.39 -3.22 29.06
CA ALA A 236 -2.13 -3.48 28.39
C ALA A 236 -1.02 -3.45 29.46
N PRO A 237 -0.20 -4.51 29.62
CA PRO A 237 0.97 -4.43 30.49
C PRO A 237 1.82 -3.23 30.04
N PRO A 238 2.41 -2.45 30.97
CA PRO A 238 3.38 -1.45 30.58
C PRO A 238 4.49 -2.13 29.75
N PRO A 239 5.07 -1.46 28.74
CA PRO A 239 6.25 -1.98 28.08
C PRO A 239 7.29 -2.27 29.16
N VAL A 240 7.81 -3.49 29.14
CA VAL A 240 8.84 -3.96 30.07
C VAL A 240 9.94 -2.89 30.14
N PRO A 241 10.27 -2.33 31.32
CA PRO A 241 11.35 -1.39 31.44
C PRO A 241 12.66 -2.06 30.99
N SER A 242 13.33 -1.41 30.05
CA SER A 242 14.67 -1.76 29.61
C SER A 242 15.68 -1.43 30.71
N ASP A 243 15.68 -2.17 31.81
CA ASP A 243 16.78 -2.16 32.77
C ASP A 243 16.76 -3.42 33.62
N LEU A 244 17.51 -4.43 33.17
CA LEU A 244 18.12 -5.41 34.06
C LEU A 244 19.58 -5.57 33.67
N ASP A 245 20.40 -4.86 34.42
CA ASP A 245 21.84 -4.91 34.40
C ASP A 245 22.32 -6.31 34.82
N ARG A 246 22.76 -7.09 33.84
CA ARG A 246 23.96 -7.91 33.80
C ARG A 246 24.44 -8.54 35.13
N THR A 247 24.30 -9.86 35.28
CA THR A 247 25.39 -10.69 35.83
C THR A 247 25.38 -12.13 35.30
N ASN A 248 26.35 -12.41 34.42
CA ASN A 248 27.03 -13.66 34.04
C ASN A 248 26.43 -15.03 34.42
N SER A 249 26.12 -15.87 33.40
CA SER A 249 26.98 -17.00 32.99
C SER A 249 26.31 -17.86 31.89
N THR A 250 27.03 -18.09 30.78
CA THR A 250 26.97 -19.25 29.84
C THR A 250 25.59 -19.61 29.25
N THR A 251 25.28 -19.45 27.96
CA THR A 251 25.99 -19.91 26.76
C THR A 251 25.34 -19.18 25.57
N ASP A 252 26.09 -18.37 24.82
CA ASP A 252 25.56 -17.65 23.66
C ASP A 252 25.29 -18.62 22.50
N MET A 253 24.00 -18.85 22.22
CA MET A 253 23.54 -19.31 20.92
C MET A 253 23.08 -18.06 20.16
N PRO A 254 23.64 -17.75 18.97
CA PRO A 254 23.18 -16.59 18.21
C PRO A 254 21.71 -16.77 17.82
N PRO A 255 20.92 -15.69 17.70
CA PRO A 255 19.55 -15.80 17.21
C PRO A 255 19.55 -16.44 15.81
N SER A 256 18.79 -17.52 15.66
CA SER A 256 18.52 -18.14 14.37
C SER A 256 17.95 -17.07 13.43
N LEU A 257 18.63 -16.87 12.30
CA LEU A 257 18.10 -16.16 11.14
C LEU A 257 16.70 -16.72 10.81
N ALA A 258 15.76 -15.82 10.51
CA ALA A 258 14.45 -16.19 10.01
C ALA A 258 14.59 -17.15 8.81
N PRO A 259 13.75 -18.19 8.69
CA PRO A 259 13.82 -19.11 7.57
C PRO A 259 13.62 -18.34 6.26
N ARG A 260 14.55 -18.53 5.31
CA ARG A 260 14.40 -18.04 3.93
C ARG A 260 13.11 -18.61 3.34
N PRO A 261 12.31 -17.81 2.61
CA PRO A 261 11.17 -18.34 1.87
C PRO A 261 11.66 -19.36 0.82
N PRO A 262 10.86 -20.40 0.51
CA PRO A 262 11.19 -21.33 -0.56
C PRO A 262 11.38 -20.58 -1.88
N GLN A 263 12.55 -20.73 -2.50
CA GLN A 263 12.81 -20.23 -3.83
C GLN A 263 11.92 -21.01 -4.82
N GLY A 264 10.94 -20.31 -5.41
CA GLY A 264 10.16 -20.89 -6.49
C GLY A 264 8.79 -20.30 -6.74
N VAL A 265 8.60 -18.97 -6.70
CA VAL A 265 7.47 -18.32 -7.40
C VAL A 265 7.93 -16.97 -7.93
N LEU A 266 7.87 -16.82 -9.25
CA LEU A 266 8.24 -15.63 -9.99
C LEU A 266 7.13 -14.57 -9.81
N HIS A 267 7.30 -13.62 -8.89
CA HIS A 267 6.51 -12.38 -8.84
C HIS A 267 7.43 -11.18 -9.06
N GLY A 268 7.12 -10.36 -10.05
CA GLY A 268 7.97 -9.23 -10.46
C GLY A 268 8.12 -8.21 -9.33
N GLU A 269 9.33 -8.11 -8.78
CA GLU A 269 9.71 -7.07 -7.83
C GLU A 269 9.72 -5.71 -8.54
N LEU A 270 8.92 -4.77 -8.03
CA LEU A 270 8.91 -3.39 -8.51
C LEU A 270 10.19 -2.69 -8.01
N GLN A 271 11.21 -2.60 -8.86
CA GLN A 271 12.46 -1.90 -8.52
C GLN A 271 12.22 -0.39 -8.53
N VAL A 272 12.37 0.25 -7.36
CA VAL A 272 12.19 1.70 -7.19
C VAL A 272 13.53 2.41 -7.43
N GLY A 273 13.62 3.21 -8.49
CA GLY A 273 14.84 3.91 -8.90
C GLY A 273 15.01 5.28 -8.26
N LEU A 274 13.93 6.06 -8.22
CA LEU A 274 13.88 7.36 -7.54
C LEU A 274 12.46 7.64 -7.04
N ILE A 275 12.35 8.47 -6.01
CA ILE A 275 11.06 8.90 -5.43
C ILE A 275 10.97 10.41 -5.59
N THR A 276 9.91 10.91 -6.21
CA THR A 276 9.66 12.36 -6.32
C THR A 276 8.42 12.77 -5.55
N PHE A 277 8.41 13.98 -5.01
CA PHE A 277 7.22 14.53 -4.36
C PHE A 277 7.14 16.05 -4.49
N TYR A 278 5.92 16.55 -4.38
CA TYR A 278 5.58 17.97 -4.44
C TYR A 278 5.16 18.45 -3.06
N MET A 279 5.73 19.57 -2.65
CA MET A 279 5.40 20.22 -1.39
C MET A 279 5.04 21.68 -1.65
N LEU A 280 3.84 22.07 -1.25
CA LEU A 280 3.36 23.44 -1.25
C LEU A 280 3.71 24.07 0.10
N LEU A 281 4.41 25.20 0.11
CA LEU A 281 4.76 25.95 1.32
C LEU A 281 4.18 27.36 1.23
N SER A 282 3.59 27.87 2.31
CA SER A 282 3.14 29.28 2.41
C SER A 282 4.29 30.23 2.77
N VAL A 283 5.37 30.15 2.00
CA VAL A 283 6.51 31.07 2.06
C VAL A 283 6.88 31.49 0.64
N LYS A 284 7.24 32.77 0.47
CA LYS A 284 7.67 33.31 -0.82
C LYS A 284 8.99 32.70 -1.24
N TYR A 285 9.16 32.59 -2.55
CA TYR A 285 10.39 32.03 -3.11
C TYR A 285 11.65 32.82 -2.72
N SER A 286 11.58 34.16 -2.65
CA SER A 286 12.71 35.00 -2.23
C SER A 286 13.26 34.61 -0.86
N ASP A 287 12.38 34.17 0.03
CA ASP A 287 12.66 33.92 1.44
C ASP A 287 13.04 32.44 1.64
N LEU A 288 12.46 31.56 0.83
CA LEU A 288 12.78 30.12 0.80
C LEU A 288 14.14 29.83 0.16
N LYS A 289 14.49 30.54 -0.93
CA LYS A 289 15.70 30.29 -1.73
C LYS A 289 17.01 30.15 -0.93
N PRO A 290 17.34 31.03 0.02
CA PRO A 290 18.56 30.88 0.81
C PRO A 290 18.55 29.69 1.78
N HIS A 291 17.36 29.19 2.15
CA HIS A 291 17.18 28.12 3.14
C HIS A 291 16.89 26.74 2.52
N VAL A 292 16.99 26.59 1.20
CA VAL A 292 16.70 25.31 0.50
C VAL A 292 17.56 24.17 1.04
N THR A 293 18.84 24.41 1.32
CA THR A 293 19.74 23.39 1.88
C THR A 293 19.33 22.96 3.27
N GLU A 294 18.87 23.89 4.09
CA GLU A 294 18.35 23.61 5.44
C GLU A 294 17.04 22.81 5.36
N LEU A 295 16.13 23.22 4.47
CA LEU A 295 14.89 22.49 4.21
C LEU A 295 15.17 21.04 3.75
N ALA A 296 16.15 20.83 2.87
CA ALA A 296 16.56 19.50 2.43
C ALA A 296 17.07 18.64 3.61
N GLN A 297 17.76 19.24 4.59
CA GLN A 297 18.21 18.54 5.78
C GLN A 297 17.07 18.10 6.69
N PHE A 298 16.06 18.95 6.88
CA PHE A 298 14.86 18.59 7.62
C PHE A 298 14.09 17.47 6.93
N ILE A 299 13.86 17.58 5.63
CA ILE A 299 13.22 16.52 4.83
C ILE A 299 13.98 15.20 4.98
N ALA A 300 15.31 15.22 4.88
CA ALA A 300 16.12 14.02 4.99
C ALA A 300 16.00 13.35 6.38
N ARG A 301 15.99 14.14 7.46
CA ARG A 301 15.79 13.64 8.83
C ARG A 301 14.42 13.02 9.02
N GLU A 302 13.38 13.72 8.57
CA GLU A 302 12.00 13.26 8.68
C GLU A 302 11.75 11.97 7.88
N LEU A 303 12.44 11.81 6.75
CA LEU A 303 12.36 10.61 5.91
C LEU A 303 13.35 9.51 6.29
N ASP A 304 14.17 9.71 7.32
CA ASP A 304 15.22 8.79 7.78
C ASP A 304 16.19 8.37 6.65
N VAL A 305 16.61 9.38 5.86
CA VAL A 305 17.57 9.22 4.76
C VAL A 305 18.75 10.18 4.91
N ASN A 306 19.88 9.85 4.29
CA ASN A 306 21.00 10.77 4.20
C ASN A 306 20.63 12.05 3.41
N THR A 307 21.09 13.21 3.87
CA THR A 307 20.85 14.52 3.25
C THR A 307 21.32 14.59 1.79
N LEU A 308 22.36 13.84 1.44
CA LEU A 308 22.88 13.74 0.06
C LEU A 308 21.93 13.04 -0.91
N GLN A 309 20.92 12.33 -0.41
CA GLN A 309 19.92 11.65 -1.25
C GLN A 309 18.79 12.59 -1.67
N VAL A 310 18.59 13.72 -0.98
CA VAL A 310 17.44 14.61 -1.17
C VAL A 310 17.85 15.81 -2.03
N HIS A 311 17.21 15.98 -3.19
CA HIS A 311 17.51 17.08 -4.12
C HIS A 311 16.26 17.83 -4.54
N LEU A 312 16.36 19.16 -4.62
CA LEU A 312 15.34 20.00 -5.21
C LEU A 312 15.46 19.93 -6.75
N LEU A 313 14.40 19.50 -7.43
CA LEU A 313 14.32 19.44 -8.89
C LEU A 313 13.83 20.76 -9.50
N ASN A 314 12.73 21.29 -8.98
CA ASN A 314 12.16 22.54 -9.43
C ASN A 314 11.45 23.27 -8.29
N PHE A 315 11.15 24.54 -8.52
CA PHE A 315 10.20 25.27 -7.71
C PHE A 315 9.39 26.20 -8.62
N THR A 316 8.16 26.53 -8.21
CA THR A 316 7.29 27.51 -8.84
C THR A 316 6.64 28.35 -7.76
N SER A 317 6.56 29.66 -7.92
CA SER A 317 5.95 30.54 -6.92
C SER A 317 4.73 31.24 -7.49
N LYS A 318 3.68 31.36 -6.66
CA LYS A 318 2.45 32.08 -6.97
C LYS A 318 2.00 32.84 -5.72
N GLY A 319 2.11 34.16 -5.74
CA GLY A 319 1.75 34.99 -4.59
C GLY A 319 2.69 34.76 -3.40
N ASN A 320 2.13 34.36 -2.25
CA ASN A 320 2.89 34.06 -1.04
C ASN A 320 3.26 32.57 -0.90
N ASP A 321 2.85 31.74 -1.86
CA ASP A 321 3.08 30.30 -1.81
C ASP A 321 4.17 29.87 -2.81
N SER A 322 4.91 28.84 -2.44
CA SER A 322 5.94 28.18 -3.25
C SER A 322 5.66 26.69 -3.34
N LEU A 323 5.46 26.20 -4.56
CA LEU A 323 5.41 24.77 -4.87
C LEU A 323 6.83 24.29 -5.19
N THR A 324 7.31 23.30 -4.45
CA THR A 324 8.64 22.72 -4.61
C THR A 324 8.53 21.26 -5.04
N ARG A 325 9.34 20.83 -6.00
CA ARG A 325 9.45 19.43 -6.42
C ARG A 325 10.79 18.87 -5.95
N TRP A 326 10.73 17.80 -5.18
CA TRP A 326 11.88 17.13 -4.61
C TRP A 326 12.06 15.75 -5.23
N THR A 327 13.30 15.25 -5.22
CA THR A 327 13.65 13.87 -5.55
C THR A 327 14.51 13.26 -4.45
N ILE A 328 14.34 11.96 -4.24
CA ILE A 328 15.13 11.14 -3.33
C ILE A 328 15.78 10.05 -4.17
N LEU A 329 17.11 9.98 -4.09
CA LEU A 329 17.93 8.99 -4.79
C LEU A 329 18.37 7.87 -3.84
N PRO A 330 18.68 6.67 -4.36
CA PRO A 330 19.23 5.58 -3.56
C PRO A 330 20.59 5.92 -2.95
N ALA A 331 20.94 5.26 -1.83
CA ALA A 331 22.18 5.52 -1.13
C ALA A 331 23.41 5.06 -1.94
N GLY A 332 24.44 5.92 -2.00
CA GLY A 332 25.73 5.59 -2.61
C GLY A 332 25.66 5.39 -4.12
N TYR A 333 26.08 4.22 -4.61
CA TYR A 333 26.10 3.85 -6.03
C TYR A 333 24.99 2.87 -6.41
N ALA A 334 23.96 2.71 -5.56
CA ALA A 334 22.85 1.81 -5.84
C ALA A 334 21.98 2.36 -6.98
N ASP A 335 21.58 1.48 -7.91
CA ASP A 335 20.69 1.86 -9.02
C ASP A 335 19.20 1.88 -8.60
N TYR A 336 18.86 1.28 -7.44
CA TYR A 336 17.50 1.21 -6.88
C TYR A 336 17.52 1.16 -5.34
N PHE A 337 16.40 1.53 -4.71
CA PHE A 337 16.22 1.42 -3.26
C PHE A 337 15.99 -0.03 -2.83
N SER A 338 16.43 -0.38 -1.63
CA SER A 338 15.93 -1.61 -0.99
C SER A 338 14.40 -1.49 -0.76
N ASN A 339 13.66 -2.59 -0.87
CA ASN A 339 12.21 -2.58 -0.65
C ASN A 339 11.87 -1.95 0.72
N ALA A 340 12.60 -2.31 1.78
CA ALA A 340 12.38 -1.74 3.11
C ALA A 340 12.59 -0.22 3.15
N THR A 341 13.65 0.30 2.51
CA THR A 341 13.94 1.73 2.47
C THR A 341 12.89 2.48 1.64
N ALA A 342 12.55 1.98 0.45
CA ALA A 342 11.54 2.58 -0.42
C ALA A 342 10.18 2.68 0.29
N MET A 343 9.73 1.58 0.91
CA MET A 343 8.45 1.56 1.62
C MET A 343 8.47 2.48 2.85
N SER A 344 9.57 2.54 3.61
CA SER A 344 9.71 3.47 4.74
C SER A 344 9.55 4.94 4.32
N ILE A 345 10.19 5.34 3.21
CA ILE A 345 10.08 6.71 2.68
C ILE A 345 8.64 6.99 2.21
N ILE A 346 8.03 6.06 1.46
CA ILE A 346 6.67 6.20 0.94
C ILE A 346 5.65 6.33 2.07
N ALA A 347 5.75 5.50 3.11
CA ALA A 347 4.86 5.53 4.27
C ALA A 347 4.89 6.91 4.95
N ARG A 348 6.09 7.46 5.17
CA ARG A 348 6.27 8.78 5.81
C ARG A 348 5.70 9.93 4.98
N LEU A 349 5.81 9.84 3.65
CA LEU A 349 5.20 10.82 2.73
C LEU A 349 3.66 10.68 2.69
N ALA A 350 3.13 9.46 2.64
CA ALA A 350 1.70 9.20 2.50
C ALA A 350 0.90 9.54 3.77
N GLU A 351 1.51 9.41 4.94
CA GLU A 351 0.86 9.68 6.23
C GLU A 351 1.03 11.13 6.71
N HIS A 352 1.53 12.03 5.86
CA HIS A 352 1.84 13.43 6.20
C HIS A 352 2.74 13.59 7.44
N ARG A 353 3.61 12.62 7.72
CA ARG A 353 4.46 12.59 8.93
C ARG A 353 5.71 13.47 8.85
N VAL A 354 5.99 14.09 7.70
CA VAL A 354 7.13 15.00 7.56
C VAL A 354 6.81 16.28 8.34
N GLN A 355 7.46 16.48 9.50
CA GLN A 355 7.31 17.69 10.31
C GLN A 355 8.40 18.70 9.98
N LEU A 356 8.01 19.87 9.46
CA LEU A 356 8.93 20.97 9.19
C LEU A 356 8.81 22.06 10.26
N PRO A 357 9.90 22.76 10.60
CA PRO A 357 9.84 23.90 11.51
C PRO A 357 8.94 25.02 10.99
N ASP A 358 8.31 25.76 11.90
CA ASP A 358 7.42 26.89 11.60
C ASP A 358 8.09 28.00 10.75
N THR A 359 9.42 28.04 10.70
CA THR A 359 10.20 28.97 9.86
C THR A 359 9.94 28.80 8.35
N PHE A 360 9.41 27.65 7.93
CA PHE A 360 9.01 27.38 6.55
C PHE A 360 7.51 27.54 6.29
N GLY A 361 6.77 28.11 7.26
CA GLY A 361 5.33 28.33 7.18
C GLY A 361 4.51 27.04 7.19
N SER A 362 3.20 27.16 6.93
CA SER A 362 2.36 25.99 6.70
C SER A 362 2.76 25.30 5.39
N TYR A 363 2.81 23.98 5.40
CA TYR A 363 3.12 23.19 4.22
C TYR A 363 2.12 22.05 4.01
N GLN A 364 1.99 21.62 2.77
CA GLN A 364 1.16 20.50 2.37
C GLN A 364 1.89 19.65 1.32
N LEU A 365 1.97 18.35 1.55
CA LEU A 365 2.38 17.38 0.54
C LEU A 365 1.23 17.21 -0.47
N VAL A 366 1.49 17.55 -1.73
CA VAL A 366 0.47 17.60 -2.78
C VAL A 366 0.37 16.27 -3.50
N GLU A 367 1.50 15.74 -3.96
CA GLU A 367 1.58 14.52 -4.78
C GLU A 367 2.97 13.90 -4.61
N TRP A 368 3.06 12.58 -4.73
CA TRP A 368 4.33 11.86 -4.81
C TRP A 368 4.25 10.75 -5.87
N ASN A 369 5.39 10.40 -6.45
CA ASN A 369 5.50 9.38 -7.50
C ASN A 369 6.78 8.57 -7.36
N ILE A 370 6.73 7.31 -7.78
CA ILE A 370 7.87 6.40 -7.87
C ILE A 370 8.22 6.15 -9.33
N GLU A 371 9.51 6.29 -9.66
CA GLU A 371 10.00 6.01 -11.01
C GLU A 371 10.94 4.80 -10.99
N PRO A 372 10.89 3.92 -12.00
CA PRO A 372 11.79 2.76 -12.10
C PRO A 372 13.25 3.23 -12.30
N PRO A 373 14.25 2.38 -11.98
CA PRO A 373 15.65 2.71 -12.20
C PRO A 373 15.88 3.12 -13.67
N PRO A 374 16.62 4.21 -13.91
CA PRO A 374 16.94 4.61 -15.27
C PRO A 374 17.63 3.45 -15.97
N LYS A 375 17.10 3.03 -17.13
CA LYS A 375 17.72 1.98 -17.95
C LYS A 375 19.10 2.47 -18.39
N ARG A 376 20.15 2.04 -17.70
CA ARG A 376 21.53 2.26 -18.12
C ARG A 376 21.67 1.68 -19.52
N LYS A 377 21.96 2.54 -20.51
CA LYS A 377 22.27 2.06 -21.86
C LYS A 377 23.48 1.13 -21.73
N TRP A 378 23.42 -0.06 -22.32
CA TRP A 378 24.48 -1.09 -22.33
C TRP A 378 25.91 -0.51 -22.44
N TRP A 379 26.06 0.55 -23.24
CA TRP A 379 27.28 1.33 -23.40
C TRP A 379 27.91 1.87 -22.10
N GLN A 380 27.12 2.32 -21.13
CA GLN A 380 27.64 2.87 -19.87
C GLN A 380 28.15 1.78 -18.91
N GLN A 381 27.55 0.58 -18.93
CA GLN A 381 28.01 -0.55 -18.10
C GLN A 381 29.29 -1.18 -18.64
N HIS A 382 29.45 -1.22 -19.96
CA HIS A 382 30.59 -1.88 -20.60
C HIS A 382 31.67 -0.92 -21.10
N TYR A 383 31.52 0.40 -20.92
CA TYR A 383 32.51 1.38 -21.40
C TYR A 383 33.94 1.05 -20.96
N LEU A 384 34.14 0.76 -19.68
CA LEU A 384 35.46 0.49 -19.12
C LEU A 384 36.02 -0.86 -19.63
N VAL A 385 35.16 -1.87 -19.80
CA VAL A 385 35.54 -3.16 -20.38
C VAL A 385 35.92 -2.99 -21.85
N VAL A 386 35.14 -2.25 -22.64
CA VAL A 386 35.41 -1.98 -24.05
C VAL A 386 36.70 -1.19 -24.21
N VAL A 387 36.92 -0.14 -23.41
CA VAL A 387 38.16 0.64 -23.41
C VAL A 387 39.37 -0.24 -23.06
N VAL A 388 39.28 -1.06 -22.01
CA VAL A 388 40.35 -2.01 -21.65
C VAL A 388 40.61 -3.01 -22.79
N THR A 389 39.55 -3.53 -23.42
CA THR A 389 39.68 -4.47 -24.55
C THR A 389 40.35 -3.81 -25.76
N ILE A 390 40.04 -2.54 -26.04
CA ILE A 390 40.69 -1.76 -27.10
C ILE A 390 42.16 -1.52 -26.78
N ILE A 391 42.48 -1.16 -25.52
CA ILE A 391 43.88 -0.94 -25.10
C ILE A 391 44.68 -2.24 -25.19
N VAL A 392 44.14 -3.37 -24.73
CA VAL A 392 44.80 -4.67 -24.78
C VAL A 392 45.02 -5.11 -26.24
N THR A 393 44.02 -4.94 -27.11
CA THR A 393 44.17 -5.28 -28.54
C THR A 393 45.18 -4.37 -29.25
N LEU A 394 45.24 -3.08 -28.92
CA LEU A 394 46.28 -2.17 -29.41
C LEU A 394 47.68 -2.58 -28.95
N ILE A 395 47.85 -2.92 -27.66
CA ILE A 395 49.15 -3.37 -27.12
C ILE A 395 49.58 -4.67 -27.79
N LEU A 396 48.68 -5.65 -27.91
CA LEU A 396 48.98 -6.92 -28.57
C LEU A 396 49.32 -6.70 -30.05
N GLY A 397 48.55 -5.88 -30.76
CA GLY A 397 48.82 -5.53 -32.17
C GLY A 397 50.16 -4.84 -32.35
N LEU A 398 50.49 -3.85 -31.52
CA LEU A 398 51.78 -3.16 -31.54
C LEU A 398 52.93 -4.12 -31.21
N SER A 399 52.76 -5.02 -30.23
CA SER A 399 53.76 -6.02 -29.88
C SER A 399 54.02 -7.03 -31.00
N ALA A 400 52.96 -7.47 -31.69
CA ALA A 400 53.06 -8.38 -32.82
C ALA A 400 53.70 -7.70 -34.05
N SER A 401 53.34 -6.44 -34.31
CA SER A 401 53.97 -5.62 -35.34
C SER A 401 55.45 -5.36 -35.04
N TRP A 402 55.79 -5.11 -33.77
CA TRP A 402 57.17 -4.94 -33.33
C TRP A 402 57.97 -6.25 -33.46
N ALA A 403 57.40 -7.38 -33.05
CA ALA A 403 58.00 -8.70 -33.22
C ALA A 403 58.18 -9.05 -34.70
N TRP A 404 57.20 -8.74 -35.55
CA TRP A 404 57.29 -8.92 -37.01
C TRP A 404 58.37 -8.02 -37.62
N PHE A 405 58.47 -6.76 -37.18
CA PHE A 405 59.53 -5.86 -37.62
C PHE A 405 60.92 -6.36 -37.21
N ILE A 406 61.09 -6.80 -35.97
CA ILE A 406 62.35 -7.44 -35.51
C ILE A 406 62.66 -8.68 -36.34
N TRP A 407 61.66 -9.54 -36.60
CA TRP A 407 61.84 -10.76 -37.38
C TRP A 407 62.24 -10.44 -38.82
N ARG A 408 61.64 -9.42 -39.43
CA ARG A 408 61.99 -8.93 -40.77
C ARG A 408 63.39 -8.33 -40.81
N CYS A 409 63.77 -7.49 -39.86
CA CYS A 409 65.14 -6.98 -39.73
C CYS A 409 66.16 -8.11 -39.52
N ARG A 410 65.80 -9.15 -38.75
CA ARG A 410 66.64 -10.36 -38.61
C ARG A 410 66.75 -11.14 -39.92
N GLN A 411 65.68 -11.27 -40.71
CA GLN A 411 65.76 -11.91 -42.02
C GLN A 411 66.62 -11.12 -43.01
N GLU A 412 66.53 -9.78 -43.00
CA GLU A 412 67.41 -8.92 -43.81
C GLU A 412 68.88 -9.03 -43.36
N ALA A 413 69.14 -9.14 -42.05
CA ALA A 413 70.49 -9.38 -41.51
C ALA A 413 71.03 -10.80 -41.80
N LEU A 414 70.17 -11.84 -41.80
CA LEU A 414 70.54 -13.21 -42.16
C LEU A 414 70.75 -13.38 -43.68
N SER A 415 70.05 -12.61 -44.50
CA SER A 415 70.24 -12.60 -45.97
C SER A 415 71.51 -11.85 -46.40
N ALA A 416 72.11 -11.06 -45.50
CA ALA A 416 73.36 -10.32 -45.71
C ALA A 416 74.61 -11.05 -45.17
N TYR A 417 74.45 -12.22 -44.53
CA TYR A 417 75.59 -13.02 -44.03
C TYR A 417 75.89 -14.17 -44.97
N LYS A 418 76.79 -13.94 -45.94
CA LYS A 418 77.40 -14.98 -46.77
C LYS A 418 78.60 -15.53 -45.99
N PRO A 419 78.62 -16.79 -45.53
CA PRO A 419 79.80 -17.35 -44.89
C PRO A 419 80.91 -17.48 -45.95
N VAL A 420 82.05 -16.86 -45.66
CA VAL A 420 83.33 -17.20 -46.28
C VAL A 420 83.64 -18.62 -45.78
N ASP A 421 83.86 -19.56 -46.71
CA ASP A 421 84.10 -21.02 -46.52
C ASP A 421 82.94 -21.96 -46.90
N ALA A 422 82.43 -21.83 -48.13
CA ALA A 422 81.79 -22.94 -48.82
C ALA A 422 82.80 -23.60 -49.77
N ALA A 423 83.11 -24.87 -49.50
CA ALA A 423 84.11 -25.67 -50.16
C ALA A 423 83.97 -25.70 -51.69
N VAL A 424 85.10 -25.43 -52.36
CA VAL A 424 85.36 -25.78 -53.76
C VAL A 424 85.52 -27.31 -53.84
N PRO A 425 84.80 -28.02 -54.73
CA PRO A 425 85.23 -29.34 -55.15
C PRO A 425 86.36 -29.16 -56.17
N GLU A 426 87.58 -29.55 -55.80
CA GLU A 426 88.66 -29.77 -56.76
C GLU A 426 88.20 -30.84 -57.76
N GLN A 427 88.09 -30.44 -59.03
CA GLN A 427 88.02 -31.35 -60.16
C GLN A 427 89.44 -31.49 -60.72
N GLU A 428 89.84 -32.74 -60.92
CA GLU A 428 91.21 -33.16 -61.21
C GLU A 428 91.89 -32.44 -62.38
N LEU A 429 93.20 -32.23 -62.21
CA LEU A 429 94.17 -32.05 -63.28
C LEU A 429 94.26 -33.31 -64.17
N GLN A 430 94.73 -33.18 -65.43
CA GLN A 430 96.03 -33.74 -65.93
C GLN A 430 96.11 -33.86 -67.49
N PRO A 431 97.30 -34.02 -68.13
CA PRO A 431 98.04 -32.87 -68.72
C PRO A 431 98.57 -33.10 -70.16
N LEU A 432 98.87 -32.02 -70.90
CA LEU A 432 100.07 -31.81 -71.76
C LEU A 432 100.00 -30.46 -72.45
#